data_AF-A0A7J4T5S3-F1
#
_entry.id   AF-A0A7J4T5S3-F1
#
_cell.length_a   1.000
_cell.length_b   1.000
_cell.length_c   1.000
_cell.angle_alpha   90.00
_cell.angle_beta   90.00
_cell.angle_gamma   90.00
#
_symmetry.space_group_name_H-M   'P 1'
#
loop_
_entity.id
_entity.type
_entity.pdbx_description
1 polymer ?
#
loop_
_entity_poly.entity_id
_entity_poly.type
_entity_poly.pdbx_seq_one_letter_code
_entity_poly.pdbx_strand_id
1 'polypeptide(L)'
;MTEEIEVFVPTEETKQRLVFLSIIRDITGGIGFWGTLRPLVAVVLAAIPFLFLGQHFNGQHRKGMDAKLLQLPLALTVILWIFLWIWSIYDAWTESNVLVSQKSGQV
;
A
#
# COMPACT_ATOMS: atom_id res chain seq x y z
N MET A 1 30.20 -47.74 2.61
CA MET A 1 29.93 -46.29 2.58
C MET A 1 28.49 -46.13 3.01
N THR A 2 28.26 -45.64 4.22
CA THR A 2 26.93 -45.47 4.78
C THR A 2 26.51 -44.04 4.46
N GLU A 3 25.52 -43.87 3.59
CA GLU A 3 24.95 -42.55 3.28
C GLU A 3 24.05 -42.15 4.45
N GLU A 4 24.54 -41.24 5.27
CA GLU A 4 23.78 -40.62 6.35
C GLU A 4 22.79 -39.65 5.71
N ILE A 5 21.54 -40.09 5.54
CA ILE A 5 20.46 -39.24 5.04
C ILE A 5 20.07 -38.31 6.19
N GLU A 6 20.57 -37.08 6.15
CA GLU A 6 20.13 -36.00 7.03
C GLU A 6 18.67 -35.65 6.71
N VAL A 7 17.75 -36.34 7.39
CA VAL A 7 16.32 -36.01 7.34
C VAL A 7 16.14 -34.72 8.13
N PHE A 8 16.05 -33.60 7.41
CA PHE A 8 15.75 -32.31 8.00
C PHE A 8 14.29 -32.31 8.51
N VAL A 9 14.09 -32.67 9.77
CA VAL A 9 12.79 -32.57 10.44
C VAL A 9 12.52 -31.09 10.72
N PRO A 10 11.54 -30.45 10.03
CA PRO A 10 11.27 -29.05 10.25
C PRO A 10 10.70 -28.86 11.65
N THR A 11 11.37 -28.04 12.46
CA THR A 11 10.84 -27.58 13.76
C THR A 11 9.62 -26.69 13.54
N GLU A 12 8.68 -26.67 14.49
CA GLU A 12 7.43 -25.89 14.38
C GLU A 12 7.68 -24.39 14.13
N GLU A 13 8.76 -23.81 14.65
CA GLU A 13 9.19 -22.43 14.32
C GLU A 13 9.55 -22.24 12.85
N THR A 14 10.27 -23.21 12.25
CA THR A 14 10.67 -23.14 10.85
C THR A 14 9.44 -23.24 9.94
N LYS A 15 8.46 -24.06 10.33
CA LYS A 15 7.18 -24.20 9.62
C LYS A 15 6.37 -22.91 9.64
N GLN A 16 6.28 -22.21 10.77
CA GLN A 16 5.59 -20.91 10.85
C GLN A 16 6.25 -19.85 9.97
N ARG A 17 7.59 -19.80 9.96
CA ARG A 17 8.34 -18.86 9.12
C ARG A 17 8.12 -19.12 7.63
N LEU A 18 8.07 -20.39 7.21
CA LEU A 18 7.82 -20.78 5.82
C LEU A 18 6.39 -20.43 5.38
N VAL A 19 5.40 -20.61 6.25
CA VAL A 19 4.00 -20.21 5.98
C VAL A 19 3.88 -18.69 5.87
N PHE A 20 4.53 -17.94 6.77
CA PHE A 20 4.54 -16.47 6.70
C PHE A 20 5.17 -15.98 5.39
N LEU A 21 6.33 -16.55 5.01
CA LEU A 21 6.99 -16.22 3.75
C LEU A 21 6.14 -16.59 2.52
N SER A 22 5.41 -17.70 2.56
CA SER A 22 4.50 -18.07 1.47
C SER A 22 3.35 -17.07 1.35
N ILE A 23 2.74 -16.65 2.46
CA ILE A 23 1.68 -15.64 2.47
C ILE A 23 2.18 -14.29 1.92
N ILE A 24 3.36 -13.85 2.36
CA ILE A 24 3.97 -12.61 1.85
C ILE A 24 4.24 -12.72 0.35
N ARG A 25 4.76 -13.86 -0.11
CA ARG A 25 5.01 -14.12 -1.55
C ARG A 25 3.72 -14.16 -2.36
N ASP A 26 2.65 -14.72 -1.82
CA ASP A 26 1.36 -14.81 -2.51
C ASP A 26 0.67 -13.43 -2.59
N ILE A 27 0.85 -12.58 -1.55
CA ILE A 27 0.39 -11.18 -1.55
C ILE A 27 1.21 -10.32 -2.51
N THR A 28 2.54 -10.47 -2.54
CA THR A 28 3.45 -9.67 -3.39
C THR A 28 3.51 -10.18 -4.84
N GLY A 29 3.20 -11.45 -5.09
CA GLY A 29 3.22 -12.10 -6.40
C GLY A 29 2.11 -11.66 -7.37
N GLY A 30 1.18 -10.79 -6.95
CA GLY A 30 0.37 -9.98 -7.87
C GLY A 30 -0.83 -10.66 -8.54
N ILE A 31 -0.87 -12.00 -8.64
CA ILE A 31 -1.82 -12.68 -9.54
C ILE A 31 -3.23 -12.85 -8.92
N GLY A 32 -3.35 -13.03 -7.60
CA GLY A 32 -4.66 -13.27 -6.94
C GLY A 32 -5.21 -12.10 -6.13
N PHE A 33 -4.40 -11.55 -5.21
CA PHE A 33 -4.84 -10.51 -4.28
C PHE A 33 -5.06 -9.16 -4.96
N TRP A 34 -4.09 -8.70 -5.75
CA TRP A 34 -4.17 -7.41 -6.46
C TRP A 34 -5.18 -7.43 -7.61
N GLY A 35 -5.36 -8.58 -8.27
CA GLY A 35 -6.39 -8.78 -9.29
C GLY A 35 -7.81 -8.64 -8.73
N THR A 36 -8.05 -9.16 -7.53
CA THR A 36 -9.35 -9.06 -6.83
C THR A 36 -9.56 -7.68 -6.19
N LEU A 37 -8.47 -7.00 -5.81
CA LEU A 37 -8.53 -5.64 -5.27
C LEU A 37 -8.94 -4.61 -6.33
N ARG A 38 -8.53 -4.81 -7.59
CA ARG A 38 -8.83 -3.90 -8.71
C ARG A 38 -10.33 -3.57 -8.86
N PRO A 39 -11.27 -4.53 -8.94
CA PRO A 39 -12.69 -4.23 -9.03
C PRO A 39 -13.24 -3.56 -7.75
N LEU A 40 -12.78 -3.94 -6.56
CA LEU A 40 -13.16 -3.27 -5.31
C LEU A 40 -12.76 -1.80 -5.31
N VAL A 41 -11.51 -1.52 -5.66
CA VAL A 41 -11.00 -0.14 -5.79
C VAL A 41 -11.76 0.61 -6.87
N ALA A 42 -12.05 -0.02 -8.02
CA ALA A 42 -12.83 0.59 -9.08
C ALA A 42 -14.25 0.95 -8.62
N VAL A 43 -14.92 0.08 -7.85
CA VAL A 43 -16.25 0.36 -7.29
C VAL A 43 -16.21 1.52 -6.29
N VAL A 44 -15.22 1.55 -5.41
CA VAL A 44 -15.05 2.65 -4.44
C VAL A 44 -14.79 3.97 -5.17
N LEU A 45 -13.86 3.97 -6.13
CA LEU A 45 -13.56 5.16 -6.94
C LEU A 45 -14.76 5.60 -7.77
N ALA A 46 -15.50 4.65 -8.34
CA ALA A 46 -16.72 4.93 -9.07
C ALA A 46 -17.79 5.52 -8.15
N ALA A 47 -17.87 5.15 -6.87
CA ALA A 47 -18.85 5.68 -5.92
C ALA A 47 -18.57 7.14 -5.52
N ILE A 48 -17.32 7.62 -5.60
CA ILE A 48 -16.92 9.00 -5.26
C ILE A 48 -17.82 10.05 -5.95
N PRO A 49 -18.00 10.05 -7.29
CA PRO A 49 -18.90 11.01 -7.94
C PRO A 49 -20.38 10.83 -7.56
N PHE A 50 -20.82 9.61 -7.21
CA PHE A 50 -22.23 9.37 -6.82
C PHE A 50 -22.56 9.99 -5.46
N LEU A 51 -21.58 10.17 -4.58
CA LEU A 51 -21.78 10.92 -3.32
C LEU A 51 -22.22 12.37 -3.55
N PHE A 52 -21.95 12.92 -4.74
CA PHE A 52 -22.38 14.26 -5.14
C PHE A 52 -23.74 14.29 -5.85
N LEU A 53 -24.29 13.14 -6.26
CA LEU A 53 -25.59 13.08 -6.95
C LEU A 53 -26.76 13.43 -6.04
N GLY A 54 -26.69 13.09 -4.74
CA GLY A 54 -27.72 13.51 -3.77
C GLY A 54 -27.85 15.03 -3.65
N GLN A 55 -26.77 15.77 -3.92
CA GLN A 55 -26.79 17.24 -3.97
C GLN A 55 -27.38 17.78 -5.28
N HIS A 56 -27.25 17.03 -6.39
CA HIS A 56 -27.84 17.37 -7.69
C HIS A 56 -29.37 17.27 -7.66
N PHE A 57 -29.94 16.26 -6.99
CA PHE A 57 -31.39 16.05 -6.92
C PHE A 57 -32.13 16.97 -5.93
N ASN A 58 -31.43 17.57 -4.95
CA ASN A 58 -32.05 18.46 -3.96
C ASN A 58 -32.30 19.90 -4.49
N GLY A 59 -31.96 20.21 -5.75
CA GLY A 59 -32.13 21.53 -6.37
C GLY A 59 -31.26 22.66 -5.78
N GLN A 60 -30.48 22.36 -4.74
CA GLN A 60 -29.61 23.28 -4.01
C GLN A 60 -28.21 23.35 -4.64
N HIS A 61 -28.15 23.60 -5.95
CA HIS A 61 -26.88 23.70 -6.69
C HIS A 61 -25.87 24.67 -6.05
N ARG A 62 -26.36 25.73 -5.40
CA ARG A 62 -25.52 26.72 -4.71
C ARG A 62 -24.85 26.15 -3.46
N LYS A 63 -25.58 25.39 -2.63
CA LYS A 63 -25.00 24.68 -1.46
C LYS A 63 -24.05 23.55 -1.87
N GLY A 64 -24.34 22.85 -2.97
CA GLY A 64 -23.44 21.82 -3.49
C GLY A 64 -22.12 22.40 -4.03
N MET A 65 -22.16 23.58 -4.64
CA MET A 65 -20.96 24.29 -5.09
C MET A 65 -20.13 24.81 -3.92
N ASP A 66 -20.75 25.37 -2.89
CA ASP A 66 -20.06 25.80 -1.66
C ASP A 66 -19.41 24.60 -0.93
N ALA A 67 -20.08 23.45 -0.89
CA ALA A 67 -19.52 22.23 -0.32
C ALA A 67 -18.32 21.70 -1.11
N LYS A 68 -18.38 21.72 -2.45
CA LYS A 68 -17.26 21.33 -3.32
C LYS A 68 -16.07 22.29 -3.23
N LEU A 69 -16.34 23.59 -3.13
CA LEU A 69 -15.32 24.63 -2.92
C LEU A 69 -14.57 24.42 -1.59
N LEU A 70 -15.26 23.98 -0.54
CA LEU A 70 -14.64 23.63 0.73
C LEU A 70 -13.88 22.28 0.67
N GLN A 71 -14.34 21.33 -0.13
CA GLN A 71 -13.69 20.02 -0.28
C GLN A 71 -12.43 20.05 -1.17
N LEU A 72 -12.33 21.00 -2.11
CA LEU A 72 -11.14 21.13 -2.97
C LEU A 72 -9.83 21.29 -2.16
N PRO A 73 -9.71 22.22 -1.19
CA PRO A 73 -8.52 22.31 -0.36
C PRO A 73 -8.31 21.08 0.52
N LEU A 74 -9.38 20.50 1.08
CA LEU A 74 -9.27 19.31 1.93
C LEU A 74 -8.82 18.06 1.15
N ALA A 75 -9.30 17.88 -0.07
CA ALA A 75 -8.87 16.79 -0.95
C ALA A 75 -7.41 16.97 -1.35
N LEU A 76 -6.99 18.21 -1.67
CA LEU A 76 -5.61 18.52 -2.00
C LEU A 76 -4.68 18.22 -0.81
N THR A 77 -5.06 18.57 0.43
CA THR A 77 -4.21 18.28 1.60
C THR A 77 -4.07 16.78 1.85
N VAL A 78 -5.14 15.99 1.70
CA VAL A 78 -5.07 14.53 1.87
C VAL A 78 -4.20 13.88 0.79
N ILE A 79 -4.37 14.29 -0.47
CA ILE A 79 -3.55 13.76 -1.58
C ILE A 79 -2.09 14.14 -1.36
N LEU A 80 -1.81 15.41 -1.06
CA LEU A 80 -0.46 15.90 -0.79
C LEU A 80 0.18 15.15 0.39
N TRP A 81 -0.58 14.89 1.45
CA TRP A 81 -0.12 14.12 2.60
C TRP A 81 0.32 12.70 2.21
N ILE A 82 -0.42 12.00 1.34
CA ILE A 82 -0.03 10.67 0.83
C ILE A 82 1.29 10.76 0.05
N PHE A 83 1.42 11.75 -0.85
CA PHE A 83 2.66 11.94 -1.62
C PHE A 83 3.85 12.25 -0.71
N LEU A 84 3.68 13.13 0.27
CA LEU A 84 4.73 13.47 1.23
C LEU A 84 5.09 12.27 2.12
N TRP A 85 4.12 11.47 2.51
CA TRP A 85 4.36 10.24 3.28
C TRP A 85 5.18 9.23 2.48
N ILE A 86 4.84 8.98 1.21
CA ILE A 86 5.63 8.12 0.32
C ILE A 86 7.04 8.69 0.13
N TRP A 87 7.14 10.01 -0.10
CA TRP A 87 8.42 10.69 -0.23
C TRP A 87 9.28 10.51 1.02
N SER A 88 8.70 10.63 2.21
CA SER A 88 9.41 10.44 3.48
C SER A 88 10.00 9.04 3.63
N ILE A 89 9.29 8.00 3.18
CA ILE A 89 9.84 6.62 3.17
C ILE A 89 11.03 6.53 2.22
N TYR A 90 10.91 7.09 1.02
CA TYR A 90 11.97 7.09 0.01
C TYR A 90 13.22 7.85 0.48
N ASP A 91 13.01 9.00 1.13
CA ASP A 91 14.05 9.84 1.69
C ASP A 91 14.84 9.09 2.77
N ALA A 92 14.15 8.49 3.74
CA ALA A 92 14.77 7.68 4.81
C ALA A 92 15.53 6.46 4.26
N TRP A 93 15.01 5.81 3.21
CA TRP A 93 15.69 4.70 2.55
C TRP A 93 16.98 5.15 1.85
N THR A 94 16.92 6.28 1.13
CA THR A 94 18.09 6.84 0.43
C THR A 94 19.18 7.25 1.41
N GLU A 95 18.82 7.93 2.51
CA GLU A 95 19.75 8.32 3.56
C GLU A 95 20.43 7.10 4.20
N SER A 96 19.66 6.05 4.50
CA SER A 96 20.19 4.80 5.04
C SER A 96 21.20 4.14 4.09
N ASN A 97 20.93 4.14 2.78
CA ASN A 97 21.84 3.58 1.78
C ASN A 97 23.15 4.37 1.68
N VAL A 98 23.09 5.70 1.77
CA VAL A 98 24.29 6.55 1.78
C VAL A 98 25.14 6.26 3.02
N LEU A 99 24.53 6.12 4.19
CA LEU A 99 25.25 5.77 5.44
C LEU A 99 25.95 4.41 5.34
N VAL A 100 25.28 3.41 4.75
CA VAL A 100 25.89 2.08 4.52
C VAL A 100 27.05 2.18 3.55
N SER A 101 26.88 2.91 2.43
CA SER A 101 27.94 3.11 1.44
C SER A 101 29.19 3.79 2.02
N GLN A 102 29.00 4.78 2.90
CA GLN A 102 30.11 5.45 3.57
C GLN A 102 30.84 4.52 4.55
N LYS A 103 30.09 3.72 5.32
CA LYS A 103 30.68 2.72 6.23
C LYS A 103 31.45 1.63 5.48
N SER A 104 30.92 1.14 4.36
CA SER A 104 31.59 0.12 3.55
C SER A 104 32.84 0.63 2.83
N GLY A 105 32.92 1.94 2.53
CA GLY A 105 34.08 2.57 1.89
C GLY A 105 35.19 3.00 2.86
N GLN A 106 34.98 2.86 4.17
CA GLN A 106 35.97 3.13 5.22
C GLN A 106 36.66 1.85 5.75
N VAL A 107 36.45 0.70 5.11
CA VAL A 107 37.14 -0.58 5.39
C VAL A 107 38.25 -0.80 4.37
#